data_AF-A0A959LR30-F1
#
_entry.id   AF-A0A959LR30-F1
#
_cell.length_a   1.000
_cell.length_b   1.000
_cell.length_c   1.000
_cell.angle_alpha   90.00
_cell.angle_beta   90.00
_cell.angle_gamma   90.00
#
_symmetry.space_group_name_H-M   'P 1'
#
loop_
_entity.id
_entity.type
_entity.pdbx_description
1 polymer ?
#
loop_
_entity_poly.entity_id
_entity_poly.type
_entity_poly.pdbx_seq_one_letter_code
_entity_poly.pdbx_strand_id
1 'polypeptide(L)'
;TYEDWAPATIMFKKAILDKIPGYNLFWDRVTSYDRYFILDIMDKFGAYYLDEYLYHVKARHDSDHRSIDLDDENALRKLISYDIYLFLKKQRKKTGTDHLNDNNIKELKKYEQKLMNNRRYIADKMRVFACIQIDHGNLKEGRKLLMNAIGIAPFYIKNYQSLFYMFKSKIRIGFASGSIMISDAFAEVECLINFDAI
;
A
#
# COMPACT_ATOMS: atom_id res chain seq x y z
N THR A 1 -14.78 -14.02 -9.19
CA THR A 1 -13.53 -13.93 -8.41
C THR A 1 -13.81 -12.99 -7.26
N TYR A 2 -13.70 -13.42 -6.00
CA TYR A 2 -14.05 -12.52 -4.91
C TYR A 2 -13.06 -11.35 -4.80
N GLU A 3 -13.60 -10.16 -4.85
CA GLU A 3 -12.93 -8.91 -4.51
C GLU A 3 -12.98 -8.78 -2.98
N ASP A 4 -11.80 -8.72 -2.37
CA ASP A 4 -11.57 -8.63 -0.92
C ASP A 4 -10.92 -7.28 -0.58
N TRP A 5 -11.12 -6.31 -1.47
CA TRP A 5 -10.87 -4.92 -1.15
C TRP A 5 -11.94 -4.49 -0.16
N ALA A 6 -11.54 -4.31 1.09
CA ALA A 6 -12.40 -3.70 2.07
C ALA A 6 -12.00 -2.24 2.30
N PRO A 7 -12.99 -1.34 2.28
CA PRO A 7 -12.77 0.03 2.69
C PRO A 7 -12.54 0.12 4.21
N ALA A 8 -12.28 1.34 4.69
CA ALA A 8 -12.03 1.64 6.10
C ALA A 8 -13.14 1.24 7.10
N THR A 9 -14.25 0.64 6.64
CA THR A 9 -15.31 0.16 7.53
C THR A 9 -15.86 -1.16 7.02
N ILE A 10 -15.98 -2.10 7.95
CA ILE A 10 -16.50 -3.44 7.72
C ILE A 10 -17.38 -3.77 8.91
N MET A 11 -18.53 -4.36 8.65
CA MET A 11 -19.46 -4.80 9.69
C MET A 11 -19.45 -6.31 9.76
N PHE A 12 -19.28 -6.84 10.96
CA PHE A 12 -19.31 -8.28 11.23
C PHE A 12 -20.43 -8.60 12.21
N LYS A 13 -21.14 -9.72 12.00
CA LYS A 13 -21.97 -10.30 13.05
C LYS A 13 -21.06 -10.80 14.18
N LYS A 14 -21.45 -10.61 15.44
CA LYS A 14 -20.68 -11.08 16.60
C LYS A 14 -20.30 -12.56 16.51
N ALA A 15 -21.24 -13.40 16.09
CA ALA A 15 -21.02 -14.85 15.92
C ALA A 15 -19.93 -15.23 14.90
N ILE A 16 -19.54 -14.31 13.99
CA ILE A 16 -18.40 -14.50 13.08
C ILE A 16 -17.10 -14.27 13.85
N LEU A 17 -17.03 -13.17 14.62
CA LEU A 17 -15.87 -12.80 15.41
C LEU A 17 -15.55 -13.85 16.48
N ASP A 18 -16.58 -14.49 17.06
CA ASP A 18 -16.41 -15.58 18.03
C ASP A 18 -15.74 -16.84 17.42
N LYS A 19 -15.69 -16.96 16.08
CA LYS A 19 -15.16 -18.13 15.35
C LYS A 19 -13.83 -17.88 14.63
N ILE A 20 -13.36 -16.64 14.61
CA ILE A 20 -12.11 -16.27 13.94
C ILE A 20 -11.08 -15.91 15.00
N PRO A 21 -9.84 -16.43 14.94
CA PRO A 21 -8.82 -16.23 15.97
C PRO A 21 -8.29 -14.79 16.10
N GLY A 22 -8.89 -13.82 15.42
CA GLY A 22 -8.44 -12.43 15.34
C GLY A 22 -7.35 -12.23 14.28
N TYR A 23 -6.60 -11.13 14.42
CA TYR A 23 -5.51 -10.80 13.51
C TYR A 23 -4.31 -11.74 13.68
N ASN A 24 -3.76 -12.21 12.57
CA ASN A 24 -2.54 -13.02 12.60
C ASN A 24 -1.31 -12.15 12.94
N LEU A 25 -0.56 -12.55 13.97
CA LEU A 25 0.60 -11.83 14.50
C LEU A 25 1.73 -11.63 13.49
N PHE A 26 1.78 -12.41 12.41
CA PHE A 26 2.72 -12.16 11.30
C PHE A 26 2.60 -10.73 10.77
N TRP A 27 1.39 -10.16 10.81
CA TRP A 27 1.07 -8.83 10.32
C TRP A 27 1.19 -7.72 11.36
N ASP A 28 1.76 -8.00 12.54
CA ASP A 28 1.92 -6.95 13.56
C ASP A 28 2.72 -5.76 13.01
N ARG A 29 2.18 -4.55 13.23
CA ARG A 29 2.73 -3.25 12.80
C ARG A 29 3.05 -3.12 11.31
N VAL A 30 2.56 -4.01 10.45
CA VAL A 30 2.66 -3.91 8.99
C VAL A 30 1.28 -3.71 8.37
N THR A 31 1.25 -3.18 7.16
CA THR A 31 -0.01 -2.97 6.43
C THR A 31 -0.58 -4.30 5.89
N SER A 32 -1.82 -4.31 5.42
CA SER A 32 -2.52 -5.50 4.85
C SER A 32 -3.00 -6.57 5.86
N TYR A 33 -2.84 -6.34 7.16
CA TYR A 33 -3.39 -7.21 8.22
C TYR A 33 -4.92 -7.32 8.14
N ASP A 34 -5.59 -6.22 7.81
CA ASP A 34 -7.02 -6.10 7.57
C ASP A 34 -7.45 -6.99 6.41
N ARG A 35 -6.79 -6.86 5.25
CA ARG A 35 -7.06 -7.65 4.04
C ARG A 35 -6.92 -9.14 4.30
N TYR A 36 -5.88 -9.54 5.04
CA TYR A 36 -5.66 -10.94 5.38
C TYR A 36 -6.74 -11.48 6.33
N PHE A 37 -7.10 -10.70 7.35
CA PHE A 37 -8.18 -11.06 8.27
C PHE A 37 -9.54 -11.20 7.57
N ILE A 38 -9.81 -10.37 6.57
CA ILE A 38 -11.04 -10.44 5.79
C ILE A 38 -11.03 -11.67 4.89
N LEU A 39 -9.89 -12.01 4.30
CA LEU A 39 -9.73 -13.26 3.56
C LEU A 39 -10.09 -14.48 4.43
N ASP A 40 -9.67 -14.52 5.70
CA ASP A 40 -10.05 -15.58 6.65
C ASP A 40 -11.56 -15.68 6.87
N ILE A 41 -12.25 -14.54 6.94
CA ILE A 41 -13.69 -14.49 7.11
C ILE A 41 -14.39 -14.94 5.82
N MET A 42 -13.95 -14.43 4.67
CA MET A 42 -14.53 -14.73 3.37
C MET A 42 -14.42 -16.21 3.01
N ASP A 43 -13.30 -16.85 3.31
CA ASP A 43 -13.08 -18.27 3.03
C ASP A 43 -14.05 -19.18 3.82
N LYS A 44 -14.53 -18.73 4.99
CA LYS A 44 -15.41 -19.51 5.88
C LYS A 44 -16.89 -19.17 5.78
N PHE A 45 -17.20 -17.89 5.59
CA PHE A 45 -18.57 -17.37 5.69
C PHE A 45 -19.08 -16.74 4.39
N GLY A 46 -18.20 -16.56 3.40
CA GLY A 46 -18.46 -15.74 2.23
C GLY A 46 -18.48 -14.25 2.58
N ALA A 47 -18.81 -13.42 1.58
CA ALA A 47 -19.06 -12.00 1.76
C ALA A 47 -20.22 -11.57 0.87
N TYR A 48 -20.89 -10.51 1.31
CA TYR A 48 -21.88 -9.79 0.52
C TYR A 48 -21.45 -8.34 0.43
N TYR A 49 -21.52 -7.78 -0.77
CA TYR A 49 -21.20 -6.38 -1.04
C TYR A 49 -22.50 -5.58 -1.12
N LEU A 50 -22.51 -4.41 -0.49
CA LEU A 50 -23.62 -3.46 -0.58
C LEU A 50 -23.30 -2.48 -1.69
N ASP A 51 -24.15 -2.44 -2.72
CA ASP A 51 -24.00 -1.51 -3.85
C ASP A 51 -24.33 -0.05 -3.49
N GLU A 52 -24.87 0.19 -2.29
CA GLU A 52 -25.25 1.51 -1.80
C GLU A 52 -24.21 2.10 -0.84
N TYR A 53 -23.96 3.40 -0.98
CA TYR A 53 -23.08 4.12 -0.07
C TYR A 53 -23.74 4.30 1.31
N LEU A 54 -23.20 3.65 2.33
CA LEU A 54 -23.69 3.81 3.70
C LEU A 54 -23.23 5.12 4.38
N TYR A 55 -22.08 5.64 3.97
CA TYR A 55 -21.52 6.88 4.49
C TYR A 55 -20.49 7.45 3.51
N HIS A 56 -20.26 8.77 3.57
CA HIS A 56 -19.20 9.43 2.83
C HIS A 56 -17.95 9.57 3.71
N VAL A 57 -16.80 9.09 3.24
CA VAL A 57 -15.52 9.31 3.92
C VAL A 57 -15.04 10.73 3.59
N LYS A 58 -14.90 11.57 4.61
CA LYS A 58 -14.23 12.87 4.45
C LYS A 58 -12.72 12.65 4.40
N ALA A 59 -12.13 12.82 3.22
CA ALA A 59 -10.68 12.90 3.09
C ALA A 59 -10.18 14.12 3.89
N ARG A 60 -9.34 13.90 4.89
CA ARG A 60 -8.64 14.99 5.59
C ARG A 60 -7.22 15.10 5.04
N HIS A 61 -6.74 16.34 4.91
CA HIS A 61 -5.38 16.61 4.40
C HIS A 61 -4.28 16.01 5.29
N ASP A 62 -4.54 15.80 6.57
CA ASP A 62 -3.62 15.23 7.57
C ASP A 62 -3.80 13.72 7.77
N SER A 63 -4.56 13.06 6.91
CA SER A 63 -4.88 11.66 7.11
C SER A 63 -3.69 10.77 6.69
N ASP A 64 -3.11 10.09 7.68
CA ASP A 64 -1.79 9.44 7.65
C ASP A 64 -1.77 8.06 6.95
N HIS A 65 -2.84 7.71 6.23
CA HIS A 65 -3.08 6.35 5.75
C HIS A 65 -2.14 5.88 4.62
N ARG A 66 -1.14 6.69 4.22
CA ARG A 66 -0.18 6.40 3.15
C ARG A 66 1.24 6.92 3.42
N SER A 67 1.57 7.27 4.66
CA SER A 67 2.96 7.63 5.00
C SER A 67 3.80 6.38 5.23
N ILE A 68 5.05 6.44 4.79
CA ILE A 68 6.08 5.49 5.19
C ILE A 68 7.12 6.31 5.91
N ASP A 69 7.17 6.14 7.22
CA ASP A 69 8.29 6.61 8.01
C ASP A 69 9.45 5.64 7.82
N LEU A 70 10.53 6.11 7.21
CA LEU A 70 11.75 5.32 7.01
C LEU A 70 12.50 5.05 8.31
N ASP A 71 12.17 5.77 9.38
CA ASP A 71 12.80 5.62 10.69
C ASP A 71 12.12 4.48 11.50
N ASP A 72 11.00 3.92 11.01
CA ASP A 72 10.33 2.73 11.56
C ASP A 72 11.06 1.43 11.19
N GLU A 73 11.31 0.56 12.18
CA GLU A 73 11.93 -0.76 12.00
C GLU A 73 11.22 -1.64 10.96
N ASN A 74 9.90 -1.46 10.78
CA ASN A 74 9.07 -2.21 9.85
C ASN A 74 8.86 -1.49 8.51
N ALA A 75 9.52 -0.36 8.24
CA ALA A 75 9.31 0.44 7.04
C ALA A 75 9.42 -0.36 5.73
N LEU A 76 10.47 -1.18 5.61
CA LEU A 76 10.67 -2.03 4.43
C LEU A 76 9.60 -3.10 4.31
N ARG A 77 9.17 -3.66 5.44
CA ARG A 77 8.14 -4.69 5.47
C ARG A 77 6.78 -4.11 5.09
N LYS A 78 6.48 -2.88 5.51
CA LYS A 78 5.30 -2.10 5.09
C LYS A 78 5.26 -1.86 3.57
N LEU A 79 6.41 -1.68 2.90
CA LEU A 79 6.48 -1.51 1.44
C LEU A 79 6.05 -2.75 0.65
N ILE A 80 6.26 -3.94 1.22
CA ILE A 80 6.07 -5.24 0.52
C ILE A 80 4.90 -6.06 1.07
N SER A 81 4.26 -5.60 2.15
CA SER A 81 3.22 -6.34 2.86
C SER A 81 2.05 -6.73 1.94
N TYR A 82 1.65 -5.83 1.05
CA TYR A 82 0.57 -6.07 0.10
C TYR A 82 0.91 -7.20 -0.87
N ASP A 83 2.16 -7.26 -1.34
CA ASP A 83 2.63 -8.31 -2.23
C ASP A 83 2.72 -9.66 -1.52
N ILE A 84 3.10 -9.67 -0.22
CA ILE A 84 3.04 -10.88 0.62
C ILE A 84 1.59 -11.37 0.74
N TYR A 85 0.65 -10.45 0.95
CA TYR A 85 -0.76 -10.79 1.06
C TYR A 85 -1.30 -11.35 -0.27
N LEU A 86 -0.95 -10.74 -1.41
CA LEU A 86 -1.31 -11.26 -2.74
C LEU A 86 -0.73 -12.66 -2.98
N PHE A 87 0.49 -12.91 -2.52
CA PHE A 87 1.12 -14.23 -2.59
C PHE A 87 0.33 -15.27 -1.79
N LEU A 88 -0.03 -14.98 -0.53
CA LEU A 88 -0.83 -15.89 0.31
C LEU A 88 -2.24 -16.10 -0.26
N LYS A 89 -2.90 -15.04 -0.72
CA LYS A 89 -4.19 -15.13 -1.41
C LYS A 89 -4.13 -16.04 -2.63
N LYS A 90 -3.04 -15.95 -3.41
CA LYS A 90 -2.83 -16.84 -4.56
C LYS A 90 -2.64 -18.29 -4.15
N GLN A 91 -1.96 -18.55 -3.03
CA GLN A 91 -1.85 -19.91 -2.46
C GLN A 91 -3.23 -20.45 -2.11
N ARG A 92 -4.03 -19.71 -1.32
CA ARG A 92 -5.37 -20.13 -0.94
C ARG A 92 -6.26 -20.44 -2.14
N LYS A 93 -6.26 -19.58 -3.15
CA LYS A 93 -7.02 -19.83 -4.39
C LYS A 93 -6.62 -21.12 -5.11
N LYS A 94 -5.36 -21.55 -4.98
CA LYS A 94 -4.83 -22.73 -5.67
C LYS A 94 -4.96 -24.02 -4.85
N THR A 95 -4.71 -23.95 -3.54
CA THR A 95 -4.55 -25.12 -2.67
C THR A 95 -5.60 -25.19 -1.55
N GLY A 96 -6.40 -24.15 -1.35
CA GLY A 96 -7.34 -24.04 -0.22
C GLY A 96 -6.68 -23.65 1.11
N THR A 97 -5.36 -23.48 1.14
CA THR A 97 -4.59 -23.09 2.33
C THR A 97 -3.44 -22.16 1.94
N ASP A 98 -2.72 -21.63 2.93
CA ASP A 98 -1.51 -20.84 2.72
C ASP A 98 -0.45 -21.13 3.77
N HIS A 99 0.73 -20.54 3.61
CA HIS A 99 1.83 -20.75 4.55
C HIS A 99 1.56 -20.32 6.00
N LEU A 100 0.69 -19.34 6.26
CA LEU A 100 0.33 -18.97 7.62
C LEU A 100 -0.63 -19.99 8.24
N ASN A 101 -1.61 -20.49 7.47
CA ASN A 101 -2.53 -21.53 7.92
C ASN A 101 -1.81 -22.87 8.17
N ASP A 102 -0.83 -23.21 7.32
CA ASP A 102 -0.02 -24.42 7.46
C ASP A 102 1.14 -24.26 8.46
N ASN A 103 1.24 -23.11 9.14
CA ASN A 103 2.34 -22.75 10.03
C ASN A 103 3.75 -22.86 9.40
N ASN A 104 3.85 -22.72 8.07
CA ASN A 104 5.09 -22.74 7.30
C ASN A 104 5.74 -21.35 7.24
N ILE A 105 6.04 -20.80 8.42
CA ILE A 105 6.63 -19.45 8.57
C ILE A 105 7.99 -19.34 7.88
N LYS A 106 8.74 -20.45 7.78
CA LYS A 106 10.08 -20.47 7.17
C LYS A 106 10.03 -20.12 5.68
N GLU A 107 9.15 -20.76 4.91
CA GLU A 107 9.03 -20.46 3.47
C GLU A 107 8.44 -19.07 3.24
N LEU A 108 7.52 -18.61 4.09
CA LEU A 108 7.01 -17.26 4.02
C LEU A 108 8.12 -16.21 4.25
N LYS A 109 8.95 -16.40 5.29
CA LYS A 109 10.11 -15.52 5.55
C LYS A 109 11.12 -15.54 4.41
N LYS A 110 11.32 -16.68 3.75
CA LYS A 110 12.18 -16.78 2.57
C LYS A 110 11.63 -15.97 1.39
N TYR A 111 10.31 -16.00 1.16
CA TYR A 111 9.67 -15.17 0.16
C TYR A 111 9.78 -13.67 0.51
N GLU A 112 9.55 -13.32 1.77
CA GLU A 112 9.70 -11.95 2.28
C GLU A 112 11.12 -11.42 2.05
N GLN A 113 12.15 -12.19 2.42
CA GLN A 113 13.56 -11.86 2.19
C GLN A 113 13.89 -11.73 0.69
N LYS A 114 13.31 -12.58 -0.16
CA LYS A 114 13.48 -12.48 -1.61
C LYS A 114 12.97 -11.13 -2.15
N LEU A 115 11.84 -10.63 -1.63
CA LEU A 115 11.32 -9.31 -2.01
C LEU A 115 12.22 -8.18 -1.49
N MET A 116 12.62 -8.23 -0.21
CA MET A 116 13.47 -7.21 0.42
C MET A 116 14.87 -7.11 -0.23
N ASN A 117 15.43 -8.24 -0.65
CA ASN A 117 16.76 -8.27 -1.27
C ASN A 117 16.75 -7.82 -2.74
N ASN A 118 15.58 -7.66 -3.36
CA ASN A 118 15.48 -7.13 -4.72
C ASN A 118 15.56 -5.59 -4.69
N ARG A 119 16.78 -5.07 -4.79
CA ARG A 119 17.07 -3.63 -4.75
C ARG A 119 16.23 -2.81 -5.73
N ARG A 120 16.08 -3.27 -6.98
CA ARG A 120 15.31 -2.55 -8.00
C ARG A 120 13.83 -2.48 -7.63
N TYR A 121 13.29 -3.58 -7.12
CA TYR A 121 11.90 -3.67 -6.69
C TYR A 121 11.60 -2.78 -5.48
N ILE A 122 12.46 -2.80 -4.45
CA ILE A 122 12.32 -1.93 -3.28
C ILE A 122 12.46 -0.45 -3.67
N ALA A 123 13.43 -0.11 -4.52
CA ALA A 123 13.58 1.24 -5.03
C ALA A 123 12.32 1.71 -5.76
N ASP A 124 11.71 0.86 -6.59
CA ASP A 124 10.47 1.21 -7.28
C ASP A 124 9.30 1.41 -6.30
N LYS A 125 9.13 0.54 -5.29
CA LYS A 125 8.12 0.74 -4.25
C LYS A 125 8.32 2.07 -3.52
N MET A 126 9.55 2.37 -3.07
CA MET A 126 9.87 3.66 -2.44
C MET A 126 9.58 4.85 -3.35
N ARG A 127 9.91 4.74 -4.65
CA ARG A 127 9.62 5.76 -5.67
C ARG A 127 8.12 6.00 -5.82
N VAL A 128 7.30 4.95 -5.84
CA VAL A 128 5.84 5.08 -5.90
C VAL A 128 5.31 5.84 -4.67
N PHE A 129 5.77 5.49 -3.47
CA PHE A 129 5.39 6.22 -2.25
C PHE A 129 5.90 7.66 -2.26
N ALA A 130 7.09 7.92 -2.82
CA ALA A 130 7.60 9.28 -3.01
C ALA A 130 6.68 10.12 -3.90
N CYS A 131 6.22 9.57 -5.03
CA CYS A 131 5.23 10.24 -5.90
C CYS A 131 3.95 10.55 -5.12
N ILE A 132 3.40 9.61 -4.36
CA ILE A 132 2.18 9.83 -3.56
C ILE A 132 2.37 11.00 -2.57
N GLN A 133 3.52 11.06 -1.89
CA GLN A 133 3.82 12.18 -0.98
C GLN A 133 3.95 13.52 -1.72
N ILE A 134 4.53 13.52 -2.92
CA ILE A 134 4.64 14.71 -3.77
C ILE A 134 3.26 15.21 -4.21
N ASP A 135 2.38 14.30 -4.65
CA ASP A 135 1.02 14.62 -5.10
C ASP A 135 0.18 15.21 -3.96
N HIS A 136 0.45 14.81 -2.72
CA HIS A 136 -0.16 15.38 -1.52
C HIS A 136 0.52 16.67 -1.01
N GLY A 137 1.51 17.20 -1.72
CA GLY A 137 2.24 18.42 -1.35
C GLY A 137 3.31 18.23 -0.27
N ASN A 138 3.54 17.00 0.22
CA ASN A 138 4.59 16.69 1.18
C ASN A 138 5.95 16.47 0.49
N LEU A 139 6.49 17.55 -0.07
CA LEU A 139 7.72 17.52 -0.86
C LEU A 139 8.96 17.09 -0.05
N LYS A 140 8.98 17.35 1.27
CA LYS A 140 10.11 16.97 2.13
C LYS A 140 10.22 15.45 2.23
N GLU A 141 9.13 14.78 2.58
CA GLU A 141 9.09 13.32 2.69
C GLU A 141 9.21 12.65 1.32
N GLY A 142 8.55 13.20 0.29
CA GLY A 142 8.73 12.75 -1.10
C GLY A 142 10.20 12.77 -1.53
N ARG A 143 10.93 13.85 -1.23
CA ARG A 143 12.37 13.93 -1.49
C ARG A 143 13.17 12.92 -0.66
N LYS A 144 12.87 12.75 0.64
CA LYS A 144 13.54 11.77 1.51
C LYS A 144 13.43 10.36 0.91
N LEU A 145 12.22 9.93 0.57
CA LEU A 145 11.95 8.63 -0.05
C LEU A 145 12.66 8.46 -1.39
N LEU A 146 12.64 9.48 -2.25
CA LEU A 146 13.23 9.39 -3.57
C LEU A 146 14.77 9.33 -3.54
N MET A 147 15.42 10.09 -2.67
CA MET A 147 16.88 10.02 -2.49
C MET A 147 17.29 8.63 -1.96
N ASN A 148 16.49 8.04 -1.05
CA ASN A 148 16.70 6.67 -0.59
C ASN A 148 16.52 5.65 -1.74
N ALA A 149 15.48 5.80 -2.57
CA ALA A 149 15.27 4.95 -3.75
C ALA A 149 16.46 4.99 -4.73
N ILE A 150 17.03 6.19 -4.97
CA ILE A 150 18.24 6.37 -5.79
C ILE A 150 19.45 5.70 -5.14
N GLY A 151 19.64 5.86 -3.82
CA GLY A 151 20.73 5.20 -3.09
C GLY A 151 20.65 3.66 -3.17
N ILE A 152 19.45 3.10 -3.13
CA ILE A 152 19.23 1.65 -3.27
C ILE A 152 19.49 1.19 -4.71
N ALA A 153 18.99 1.89 -5.72
CA ALA A 153 19.15 1.52 -7.13
C ALA A 153 19.54 2.73 -8.01
N PRO A 154 20.83 3.11 -8.06
CA PRO A 154 21.27 4.35 -8.70
C PRO A 154 21.16 4.33 -10.22
N PHE A 155 21.08 3.15 -10.85
CA PHE A 155 20.91 3.02 -12.30
C PHE A 155 19.44 2.79 -12.71
N TYR A 156 18.49 2.90 -11.77
CA TYR A 156 17.08 2.74 -12.10
C TYR A 156 16.50 4.05 -12.64
N ILE A 157 16.38 4.14 -13.96
CA ILE A 157 16.03 5.38 -14.68
C ILE A 157 14.73 6.05 -14.21
N LYS A 158 13.74 5.25 -13.77
CA LYS A 158 12.46 5.77 -13.27
C LYS A 158 12.61 6.65 -12.02
N ASN A 159 13.65 6.43 -11.21
CA ASN A 159 13.92 7.28 -10.05
C ASN A 159 14.22 8.73 -10.48
N TYR A 160 15.01 8.91 -11.53
CA TYR A 160 15.35 10.24 -12.04
C TYR A 160 14.18 10.91 -12.75
N GLN A 161 13.34 10.12 -13.43
CA GLN A 161 12.09 10.62 -13.98
C GLN A 161 11.17 11.17 -12.88
N SER A 162 11.04 10.44 -11.76
CA SER A 162 10.27 10.89 -10.60
C SER A 162 10.92 12.09 -9.89
N LEU A 163 12.25 12.24 -9.96
CA LEU A 163 12.96 13.40 -9.44
C LEU A 163 12.66 14.65 -10.28
N PHE A 164 12.66 14.52 -11.60
CA PHE A 164 12.23 15.57 -12.51
C PHE A 164 10.76 15.95 -12.28
N TYR A 165 9.88 14.96 -12.07
CA TYR A 165 8.49 15.20 -11.69
C TYR A 165 8.36 16.04 -10.42
N MET A 166 9.12 15.72 -9.37
CA MET A 166 9.16 16.49 -8.12
C MET A 166 9.58 17.96 -8.35
N PHE A 167 10.54 18.21 -9.24
CA PHE A 167 10.93 19.58 -9.58
C PHE A 167 9.80 20.34 -10.30
N LYS A 168 9.10 19.68 -11.23
CA LYS A 168 7.94 20.24 -11.94
C LYS A 168 6.78 20.54 -10.98
N SER A 169 6.48 19.65 -10.03
CA SER A 169 5.40 19.85 -9.06
C SER A 169 5.70 21.01 -8.10
N LYS A 170 6.95 21.19 -7.68
CA LYS A 170 7.38 22.33 -6.86
C LYS A 170 7.09 23.68 -7.53
N ILE A 171 7.29 23.76 -8.85
CA ILE A 171 6.97 24.96 -9.64
C ILE A 171 5.44 25.20 -9.62
N ARG A 172 4.63 24.16 -9.87
CA ARG A 172 3.16 24.24 -9.87
C ARG A 172 2.58 24.69 -8.53
N ILE A 173 3.08 24.14 -7.42
CA ILE A 173 2.63 24.51 -6.06
C ILE A 173 3.05 25.95 -5.72
N GLY A 174 4.23 26.38 -6.17
CA GLY A 174 4.68 27.77 -6.03
C GLY A 174 3.71 28.76 -6.69
N PHE A 175 3.16 28.44 -7.85
CA PHE A 175 2.15 29.27 -8.55
C PHE A 175 0.73 29.14 -7.97
N ALA A 176 0.34 27.97 -7.44
CA ALA A 176 -0.98 27.74 -6.87
C ALA A 176 -1.20 28.42 -5.50
N SER A 177 -0.14 28.90 -4.84
CA SER A 177 -0.25 29.68 -3.61
C SER A 177 -0.97 31.04 -3.75
N GLY A 178 -1.42 31.41 -4.97
CA GLY A 178 -2.30 32.55 -5.26
C GLY A 178 -3.76 32.21 -5.62
N SER A 179 -4.17 30.94 -5.74
CA SER A 179 -5.50 30.56 -6.21
C SER A 179 -6.04 29.30 -5.53
N ILE A 180 -7.23 29.41 -4.94
CA ILE A 180 -7.96 28.38 -4.18
C ILE A 180 -8.10 27.07 -4.98
N MET A 181 -7.75 25.94 -4.34
CA MET A 181 -7.81 24.59 -4.90
C MET A 181 -9.24 24.11 -5.13
N ILE A 182 -9.50 23.59 -6.34
CA ILE A 182 -10.70 22.81 -6.66
C ILE A 182 -10.40 21.32 -6.42
N SER A 183 -11.37 20.69 -5.77
CA SER A 183 -11.50 19.27 -5.48
C SER A 183 -11.30 18.39 -6.71
N ASP A 184 -10.62 17.26 -6.54
CA ASP A 184 -11.02 16.02 -7.20
C ASP A 184 -10.67 14.82 -6.31
N ALA A 185 -11.72 14.20 -5.79
CA ALA A 185 -11.67 13.02 -4.95
C ALA A 185 -11.60 11.75 -5.82
N PHE A 186 -10.64 11.68 -6.76
CA PHE A 186 -10.20 10.46 -7.46
C PHE A 186 -8.81 10.76 -8.03
N ALA A 187 -7.83 11.06 -7.17
CA ALA A 187 -6.45 11.20 -7.59
C ALA A 187 -5.88 9.80 -7.88
N GLU A 188 -6.12 9.30 -9.10
CA GLU A 188 -5.13 8.48 -9.75
C GLU A 188 -3.82 9.27 -9.75
N VAL A 189 -2.76 8.66 -9.21
CA VAL A 189 -1.45 9.29 -9.02
C VAL A 189 -0.98 9.83 -10.38
N GLU A 190 -1.03 11.16 -10.59
CA GLU A 190 -0.65 11.81 -11.86
C GLU A 190 0.79 11.41 -12.25
N CYS A 191 1.64 11.18 -11.24
CA CYS A 191 2.99 10.64 -11.42
C CYS A 191 2.96 9.28 -12.16
N LEU A 192 2.11 8.33 -11.75
CA LEU A 192 2.10 6.98 -12.32
C LEU A 192 1.50 6.94 -13.72
N ILE A 193 0.41 7.67 -13.95
CA ILE A 193 -0.27 7.71 -15.26
C ILE A 193 0.64 8.29 -16.34
N ASN A 194 1.38 9.36 -16.03
CA ASN A 194 2.27 10.00 -17.01
C ASN A 194 3.51 9.15 -17.34
N PHE A 195 3.86 8.14 -16.52
CA PHE A 195 5.05 7.30 -16.74
C PHE A 195 4.76 5.95 -17.39
N ASP A 196 3.49 5.49 -17.41
CA ASP A 196 3.11 4.27 -18.12
C ASP A 196 2.61 4.54 -19.56
N ALA A 197 2.49 5.82 -19.95
CA ALA A 197 2.11 6.27 -21.30
C ALA A 197 3.30 6.53 -22.25
N ILE A 198 4.54 6.24 -21.84
CA ILE A 198 5.79 6.40 -22.61
C ILE A 198 6.57 5.08 -22.60
#